data_AF-A0AB38YPH2-F1
#
_entry.id   AF-A0AB38YPH2-F1
#
_cell.length_a   1.000
_cell.length_b   1.000
_cell.length_c   1.000
_cell.angle_alpha   90.00
_cell.angle_beta   90.00
_cell.angle_gamma   90.00
#
_symmetry.space_group_name_H-M   'P 1'
#
loop_
_entity.id
_entity.type
_entity.pdbx_description
1 polymer ?
#
loop_
_entity_poly.entity_id
_entity_poly.type
_entity_poly.pdbx_seq_one_letter_code
_entity_poly.pdbx_strand_id
1 'polypeptide(L)'
;MTSQTSYWNRLIQPGIVALVGAGGKTTVLSKLVEYGRLKGQPIVVTTTTRLYESQVAHYEPIYTRNINEADEYCTDRLLRGYCGAWFAGITGTKVDSLDCDLIDGLSKLHPNWQIVVEADGAKEKWLKAPKTTEPVIPSLTKTTIGLVNLQMLGAPLDDEHVHNIELVQDIVKRDMGAIVTPRMLADLVLHRQGLFQYSKGKKILFCTGYETVQHRIIDDFVDHIVDSDITAIILADGYKASCEIRRIIQCR
;
A
#
# COMPACT_ATOMS: atom_id res chain seq x y z
N MET A 1 4.49 -10.46 23.56
CA MET A 1 4.17 -9.89 22.22
C MET A 1 4.21 -11.01 21.21
N THR A 2 3.20 -11.15 20.35
CA THR A 2 3.20 -12.17 19.28
C THR A 2 4.27 -11.85 18.23
N SER A 3 4.71 -12.86 17.46
CA SER A 3 5.60 -12.65 16.31
C SER A 3 5.05 -11.59 15.35
N GLN A 4 3.73 -11.59 15.13
CA GLN A 4 3.04 -10.58 14.32
C GLN A 4 3.17 -9.16 14.87
N THR A 5 2.97 -8.97 16.18
CA THR A 5 3.12 -7.64 16.81
C THR A 5 4.52 -7.09 16.54
N SER A 6 5.55 -7.92 16.68
CA SER A 6 6.93 -7.53 16.41
C SER A 6 7.16 -7.14 14.94
N TYR A 7 6.62 -7.92 14.00
CA TYR A 7 6.75 -7.64 12.57
C TYR A 7 6.03 -6.36 12.16
N TRP A 8 4.75 -6.21 12.50
CA TRP A 8 3.97 -5.03 12.15
C TRP A 8 4.53 -3.77 12.80
N ASN A 9 5.03 -3.84 14.04
CA ASN A 9 5.66 -2.70 14.71
C ASN A 9 6.86 -2.10 13.97
N ARG A 10 7.51 -2.85 13.06
CA ARG A 10 8.58 -2.34 12.18
C ARG A 10 8.08 -1.41 11.08
N LEU A 11 6.79 -1.47 10.75
CA LEU A 11 6.12 -0.61 9.76
C LEU A 11 5.39 0.58 10.42
N ILE A 12 5.29 0.58 11.75
CA ILE A 12 4.61 1.61 12.52
C ILE A 12 5.61 2.67 12.96
N GLN A 13 5.59 3.82 12.30
CA GLN A 13 6.46 4.97 12.61
C GLN A 13 5.82 6.28 12.13
N PRO A 14 6.12 7.43 12.78
CA PRO A 14 5.61 8.72 12.37
C PRO A 14 6.03 9.18 10.96
N GLY A 15 5.09 9.84 10.28
CA GLY A 15 5.21 10.37 8.93
C GLY A 15 4.21 9.76 7.96
N ILE A 16 4.24 10.25 6.73
CA ILE A 16 3.36 9.75 5.67
C ILE A 16 3.89 8.41 5.12
N VAL A 17 3.00 7.42 5.07
CA VAL A 17 3.20 6.12 4.44
C VAL A 17 2.23 6.00 3.26
N ALA A 18 2.76 5.92 2.05
CA ALA A 18 1.97 5.74 0.84
C ALA A 18 1.89 4.26 0.46
N LEU A 19 0.68 3.73 0.24
CA LEU A 19 0.42 2.39 -0.27
C LEU A 19 0.14 2.47 -1.77
N VAL A 20 0.92 1.74 -2.56
CA VAL A 20 0.79 1.68 -4.03
C VAL A 20 0.72 0.24 -4.52
N GLY A 21 0.31 0.03 -5.77
CA GLY A 21 0.26 -1.29 -6.38
C GLY A 21 -1.09 -1.98 -6.24
N ALA A 22 -1.08 -3.31 -6.16
CA ALA A 22 -2.27 -4.15 -6.25
C ALA A 22 -2.19 -5.33 -5.28
N GLY A 23 -3.33 -6.00 -5.03
CA GLY A 23 -3.31 -7.23 -4.23
C GLY A 23 -3.18 -7.05 -2.72
N GLY A 24 -3.83 -6.05 -2.10
CA GLY A 24 -3.95 -6.05 -0.63
C GLY A 24 -3.84 -4.70 0.08
N LYS A 25 -3.92 -3.57 -0.62
CA LYS A 25 -3.68 -2.24 -0.01
C LYS A 25 -4.58 -1.98 1.19
N THR A 26 -5.87 -2.21 1.04
CA THR A 26 -6.85 -2.09 2.11
C THR A 26 -6.57 -3.04 3.29
N THR A 27 -6.04 -4.24 3.01
CA THR A 27 -5.63 -5.20 4.05
C THR A 27 -4.44 -4.66 4.85
N VAL A 28 -3.39 -4.21 4.17
CA VAL A 28 -2.20 -3.64 4.81
C VAL A 28 -2.55 -2.37 5.58
N LEU A 29 -3.38 -1.48 5.01
CA LEU A 29 -3.89 -0.30 5.71
C LEU A 29 -4.60 -0.68 7.01
N SER A 30 -5.52 -1.64 6.96
CA SER A 30 -6.25 -2.10 8.14
C SER A 30 -5.33 -2.69 9.21
N LYS A 31 -4.34 -3.49 8.80
CA LYS A 31 -3.33 -4.05 9.71
C LYS A 31 -2.42 -2.97 10.31
N LEU A 32 -2.03 -1.96 9.54
CA LEU A 32 -1.27 -0.82 10.07
C LEU A 32 -2.08 -0.08 11.14
N VAL A 33 -3.38 0.15 10.92
CA VAL A 33 -4.26 0.75 11.93
C VAL A 33 -4.39 -0.14 13.17
N GLU A 34 -4.65 -1.44 12.99
CA GLU A 34 -4.79 -2.42 14.08
C GLU A 34 -3.54 -2.44 14.97
N TYR A 35 -2.38 -2.72 14.39
CA TYR A 35 -1.13 -2.85 15.14
C TYR A 35 -0.57 -1.51 15.62
N GLY A 36 -0.82 -0.43 14.90
CA GLY A 36 -0.45 0.91 15.35
C GLY A 36 -1.22 1.35 16.59
N ARG A 37 -2.53 1.05 16.66
CA ARG A 37 -3.32 1.27 17.88
C ARG A 37 -2.79 0.45 19.06
N LEU A 38 -2.42 -0.82 18.83
CA LEU A 38 -1.79 -1.66 19.86
C LEU A 38 -0.44 -1.10 20.34
N LYS A 39 0.31 -0.42 19.46
CA LYS A 39 1.57 0.25 19.78
C LYS A 39 1.36 1.64 20.44
N GLY A 40 0.14 2.18 20.42
CA GLY A 40 -0.14 3.55 20.84
C GLY A 40 0.34 4.62 19.85
N GLN A 41 0.58 4.25 18.58
CA GLN A 41 0.93 5.20 17.52
C GLN A 41 -0.34 5.93 17.05
N PRO A 42 -0.36 7.28 17.03
CA PRO A 42 -1.44 8.02 16.39
C PRO A 42 -1.46 7.76 14.89
N ILE A 43 -2.59 7.28 14.37
CA ILE A 43 -2.77 6.94 12.95
C ILE A 43 -3.95 7.68 12.35
N VAL A 44 -3.72 8.28 11.19
CA VAL A 44 -4.76 8.84 10.32
C VAL A 44 -4.75 8.10 8.98
N VAL A 45 -5.92 7.74 8.48
CA VAL A 45 -6.08 7.13 7.15
C VAL A 45 -6.68 8.13 6.17
N THR A 46 -6.18 8.10 4.93
CA THR A 46 -6.67 8.94 3.84
C THR A 46 -6.32 8.33 2.47
N THR A 47 -6.62 9.04 1.39
CA THR A 47 -6.38 8.61 0.02
C THR A 47 -6.13 9.80 -0.91
N THR A 48 -5.28 9.59 -1.90
CA THR A 48 -5.09 10.50 -3.05
C THR A 48 -5.74 9.96 -4.32
N THR A 49 -6.42 8.82 -4.23
CA THR A 49 -7.25 8.24 -5.29
C THR A 49 -8.67 8.00 -4.82
N ARG A 50 -9.60 7.75 -5.74
CA ARG A 50 -10.96 7.31 -5.37
C ARG A 50 -10.98 5.84 -4.99
N LEU A 51 -11.50 5.54 -3.80
CA LEU A 51 -11.74 4.18 -3.31
C LEU A 51 -13.19 4.00 -2.84
N TYR A 52 -13.64 2.77 -2.62
CA TYR A 52 -15.03 2.50 -2.22
C TYR A 52 -15.25 2.91 -0.76
N GLU A 53 -16.34 3.61 -0.49
CA GLU A 53 -16.67 4.09 0.86
C GLU A 53 -16.81 2.94 1.88
N SER A 54 -17.31 1.79 1.44
CA SER A 54 -17.38 0.56 2.23
C SER A 54 -16.04 0.06 2.77
N GLN A 55 -14.91 0.50 2.21
CA GLN A 55 -13.57 0.11 2.66
C GLN A 55 -13.07 0.95 3.85
N VAL A 56 -13.68 2.11 4.11
CA VAL A 56 -13.21 3.08 5.12
C VAL A 56 -14.31 3.57 6.05
N ALA A 57 -15.59 3.29 5.77
CA ALA A 57 -16.73 3.73 6.57
C ALA A 57 -16.63 3.32 8.05
N HIS A 58 -16.07 2.15 8.36
CA HIS A 58 -15.89 1.68 9.75
C HIS A 58 -14.86 2.49 10.55
N TYR A 59 -14.08 3.36 9.90
CA TYR A 59 -13.23 4.32 10.59
C TYR A 59 -13.96 5.62 10.97
N GLU A 60 -15.26 5.72 10.67
CA GLU A 60 -16.09 6.92 10.91
C GLU A 60 -15.37 8.19 10.45
N PRO A 61 -15.12 8.35 9.14
CA PRO A 61 -14.35 9.46 8.63
C PRO A 61 -15.04 10.82 8.73
N ILE A 62 -14.23 11.87 8.80
CA ILE A 62 -14.66 13.23 8.45
C ILE A 62 -14.47 13.48 6.95
N TYR A 63 -15.46 14.13 6.35
CA TYR A 63 -15.48 14.50 4.93
C TYR A 63 -15.40 16.01 4.78
N THR A 64 -14.19 16.54 4.58
CA THR A 64 -13.95 17.98 4.46
C THR A 64 -12.64 18.27 3.72
N ARG A 65 -12.54 19.42 3.07
CA ARG A 65 -11.27 19.96 2.55
C ARG A 65 -10.64 20.98 3.50
N ASN A 66 -11.31 21.29 4.61
CA ASN A 66 -10.79 22.20 5.63
C ASN A 66 -9.86 21.46 6.57
N ILE A 67 -8.56 21.79 6.51
CA ILE A 67 -7.54 21.15 7.36
C ILE A 67 -7.80 21.38 8.86
N ASN A 68 -8.37 22.52 9.26
CA ASN A 68 -8.61 22.80 10.68
C ASN A 68 -9.71 21.90 11.25
N GLU A 69 -10.78 21.67 10.50
CA GLU A 69 -11.85 20.73 10.88
C GLU A 69 -11.31 19.29 10.94
N ALA A 70 -10.48 18.92 9.96
CA ALA A 70 -9.88 17.60 9.90
C ALA A 70 -8.90 17.36 11.07
N ASP A 71 -8.10 18.36 11.41
CA ASP A 71 -7.16 18.35 12.54
C ASP A 71 -7.91 18.18 13.87
N GLU A 72 -8.89 19.03 14.15
CA GLU A 72 -9.70 18.96 15.37
C GLU A 72 -10.36 17.58 15.51
N TYR A 73 -11.00 17.10 14.45
CA TYR A 73 -11.67 15.81 14.43
C TYR A 73 -10.70 14.64 14.64
N CYS A 74 -9.59 14.60 13.89
CA CYS A 74 -8.61 13.53 14.00
C CYS A 74 -7.94 13.55 15.37
N THR A 75 -7.63 14.72 15.92
CA THR A 75 -7.06 14.86 17.26
C THR A 75 -8.00 14.29 18.33
N ASP A 76 -9.30 14.64 18.33
CA ASP A 76 -10.27 14.07 19.27
C ASP A 76 -10.40 12.54 19.14
N ARG A 77 -10.49 12.02 17.90
CA ARG A 77 -10.52 10.57 17.63
C ARG A 77 -9.31 9.85 18.23
N LEU A 78 -8.12 10.39 17.99
CA LEU A 78 -6.85 9.83 18.44
C LEU A 78 -6.73 9.85 19.97
N LEU A 79 -7.14 10.93 20.63
CA LEU A 79 -7.16 11.05 22.09
C LEU A 79 -8.09 10.02 22.76
N ARG A 80 -9.18 9.65 22.07
CA ARG A 80 -10.10 8.58 22.50
C ARG A 80 -9.61 7.16 22.16
N GLY A 81 -8.42 7.03 21.57
CA GLY A 81 -7.81 5.75 21.20
C GLY A 81 -8.36 5.14 19.91
N TYR A 82 -9.07 5.92 19.09
CA TYR A 82 -9.53 5.52 17.75
C TYR A 82 -8.53 5.94 16.67
N CYS A 83 -8.74 5.45 15.45
CA CYS A 83 -8.05 5.94 14.26
C CYS A 83 -8.72 7.24 13.80
N GLY A 84 -7.92 8.22 13.37
CA GLY A 84 -8.43 9.34 12.57
C GLY A 84 -8.65 8.89 11.12
N ALA A 85 -9.63 9.46 10.43
CA ALA A 85 -9.91 9.15 9.05
C ALA A 85 -10.42 10.40 8.34
N TRP A 86 -9.74 10.83 7.28
CA TRP A 86 -9.97 12.11 6.63
C TRP A 86 -10.02 11.97 5.11
N PHE A 87 -11.14 12.39 4.51
CA PHE A 87 -11.39 12.35 3.07
C PHE A 87 -12.03 13.65 2.61
N ALA A 88 -12.01 13.92 1.30
CA ALA A 88 -12.54 15.19 0.78
C ALA A 88 -14.07 15.24 0.69
N GLY A 89 -14.72 14.08 0.59
CA GLY A 89 -16.15 13.95 0.31
C GLY A 89 -16.54 12.51 -0.04
N ILE A 90 -17.82 12.30 -0.33
CA ILE A 90 -18.35 11.07 -0.94
C ILE A 90 -19.09 11.47 -2.22
N THR A 91 -18.76 10.81 -3.33
CA THR A 91 -19.51 10.91 -4.59
C THR A 91 -19.99 9.50 -4.99
N GLY A 92 -21.30 9.27 -4.90
CA GLY A 92 -21.89 7.95 -5.13
C GLY A 92 -21.43 6.95 -4.06
N THR A 93 -20.78 5.87 -4.46
CA THR A 93 -20.25 4.83 -3.55
C THR A 93 -18.76 4.96 -3.27
N LYS A 94 -18.14 6.08 -3.66
CA LYS A 94 -16.70 6.30 -3.54
C LYS A 94 -16.38 7.53 -2.71
N VAL A 95 -15.33 7.43 -1.91
CA VAL A 95 -14.73 8.59 -1.24
C VAL A 95 -13.86 9.38 -2.22
N ASP A 96 -13.94 10.70 -2.15
CA ASP A 96 -13.12 11.59 -2.94
C ASP A 96 -11.75 11.81 -2.29
N SER A 97 -10.72 11.89 -3.13
CA SER A 97 -9.33 12.07 -2.73
C SER A 97 -9.04 13.48 -2.22
N LEU A 98 -8.06 13.57 -1.32
CA LEU A 98 -7.47 14.85 -0.92
C LEU A 98 -6.28 15.20 -1.80
N ASP A 99 -6.02 16.50 -1.91
CA ASP A 99 -4.81 17.01 -2.55
C ASP A 99 -3.59 16.74 -1.66
N CYS A 100 -2.45 16.44 -2.28
CA CYS A 100 -1.20 16.15 -1.56
C CYS A 100 -0.81 17.26 -0.57
N ASP A 101 -1.06 18.52 -0.91
CA ASP A 101 -0.70 19.67 -0.06
C ASP A 101 -1.45 19.68 1.28
N LEU A 102 -2.70 19.21 1.29
CA LEU A 102 -3.50 19.08 2.52
C LEU A 102 -2.93 17.98 3.43
N ILE A 103 -2.56 16.84 2.84
CA ILE A 103 -1.97 15.71 3.57
C ILE A 103 -0.58 16.09 4.11
N ASP A 104 0.24 16.74 3.29
CA ASP A 104 1.55 17.27 3.71
C ASP A 104 1.40 18.32 4.81
N GLY A 105 0.37 19.18 4.73
CA GLY A 105 0.01 20.14 5.78
C GLY A 105 -0.28 19.47 7.11
N LEU A 106 -1.13 18.44 7.13
CA LEU A 106 -1.47 17.71 8.36
C LEU A 106 -0.23 17.00 8.94
N SER A 107 0.63 16.43 8.08
CA SER A 107 1.89 15.82 8.53
C SER A 107 2.86 16.82 9.16
N LYS A 108 2.84 18.09 8.75
CA LYS A 108 3.66 19.16 9.36
C LYS A 108 3.11 19.61 10.71
N LEU A 109 1.78 19.68 10.85
CA LEU A 109 1.12 20.00 12.12
C LEU A 109 1.38 18.90 13.16
N HIS A 110 1.35 17.63 12.71
CA HIS A 110 1.52 16.46 13.59
C HIS A 110 2.68 15.56 13.14
N PRO A 111 3.94 15.97 13.39
CA PRO A 111 5.12 15.21 12.97
C PRO A 111 5.26 13.84 13.66
N ASN A 112 4.51 13.62 14.75
CA ASN A 112 4.43 12.37 15.51
C ASN A 112 3.31 11.43 15.04
N TRP A 113 2.41 11.85 14.14
CA TRP A 113 1.37 10.98 13.59
C TRP A 113 1.90 10.15 12.43
N GLN A 114 1.32 8.98 12.23
CA GLN A 114 1.51 8.18 11.02
C GLN A 114 0.29 8.37 10.13
N ILE A 115 0.48 8.93 8.95
CA ILE A 115 -0.60 9.18 7.99
C ILE A 115 -0.49 8.14 6.88
N VAL A 116 -1.43 7.20 6.84
CA VAL A 116 -1.47 6.11 5.86
C VAL A 116 -2.34 6.53 4.68
N VAL A 117 -1.75 6.57 3.49
CA VAL A 117 -2.37 7.08 2.27
C VAL A 117 -2.48 5.95 1.26
N GLU A 118 -3.69 5.63 0.80
CA GLU A 118 -3.84 4.83 -0.42
C GLU A 118 -3.60 5.74 -1.64
N ALA A 119 -2.54 5.46 -2.41
CA ALA A 119 -2.03 6.40 -3.40
C ALA A 119 -2.37 6.05 -4.86
N ASP A 120 -3.04 4.91 -5.08
CA ASP A 120 -3.49 4.51 -6.41
C ASP A 120 -4.65 3.51 -6.43
N GLY A 121 -5.39 3.47 -7.55
CA GLY A 121 -6.45 2.50 -7.77
C GLY A 121 -5.92 1.20 -8.36
N ALA A 122 -6.49 0.06 -7.95
CA ALA A 122 -6.19 -1.26 -8.55
C ALA A 122 -7.42 -2.09 -8.90
N LYS A 123 -8.64 -1.62 -8.60
CA LYS A 123 -9.91 -2.35 -8.84
C LYS A 123 -9.89 -3.82 -8.35
N GLU A 124 -9.32 -4.04 -7.16
CA GLU A 124 -9.23 -5.37 -6.52
C GLU A 124 -8.39 -6.42 -7.29
N LYS A 125 -7.63 -5.98 -8.30
CA LYS A 125 -6.71 -6.82 -9.07
C LYS A 125 -5.46 -7.20 -8.24
N TRP A 126 -4.74 -8.21 -8.70
CA TRP A 126 -3.56 -8.77 -8.04
C TRP A 126 -2.26 -8.09 -8.46
N LEU A 127 -2.20 -7.67 -9.73
CA LEU A 127 -1.06 -7.02 -10.34
C LEU A 127 -1.49 -5.73 -11.04
N LYS A 128 -0.60 -4.74 -11.13
CA LYS A 128 -0.82 -3.59 -11.99
C LYS A 128 0.46 -2.91 -12.44
N ALA A 129 0.36 -2.14 -13.52
CA ALA A 129 1.29 -1.06 -13.84
C ALA A 129 0.58 0.30 -13.67
N PRO A 130 1.20 1.29 -13.01
CA PRO A 130 0.63 2.63 -12.89
C PRO A 130 0.65 3.38 -14.23
N LYS A 131 -0.33 4.27 -14.43
CA LYS A 131 -0.32 5.24 -15.54
C LYS A 131 0.67 6.36 -15.26
N THR A 132 0.98 7.20 -16.25
CA THR A 132 1.88 8.37 -16.05
C THR A 132 1.35 9.40 -15.06
N THR A 133 0.04 9.38 -14.76
CA THR A 133 -0.62 10.23 -13.77
C THR A 133 -0.74 9.59 -12.38
N GLU A 134 -0.27 8.36 -12.20
CA GLU A 134 -0.33 7.60 -10.94
C GLU A 134 1.08 7.11 -10.54
N PRO A 135 1.31 6.71 -9.29
CA PRO A 135 0.52 7.04 -8.11
C PRO A 135 0.62 8.53 -7.77
N VAL A 136 -0.39 9.07 -7.07
CA VAL A 136 -0.37 10.44 -6.58
C VAL A 136 0.17 10.42 -5.15
N ILE A 137 1.47 10.72 -4.97
CA ILE A 137 2.16 10.55 -3.68
C ILE A 137 2.44 11.93 -3.03
N PRO A 138 2.04 12.15 -1.76
CA PRO A 138 2.37 13.38 -1.02
C PRO A 138 3.89 13.62 -0.93
N SER A 139 4.31 14.89 -0.97
CA SER A 139 5.72 15.24 -1.09
C SER A 139 6.54 14.86 0.15
N LEU A 140 5.92 14.84 1.33
CA LEU A 140 6.55 14.47 2.60
C LEU A 140 6.49 12.97 2.94
N THR A 141 6.10 12.14 1.96
CA THR A 141 6.11 10.68 2.11
C THR A 141 7.49 10.16 2.54
N LYS A 142 7.55 9.54 3.72
CA LYS A 142 8.77 8.96 4.28
C LYS A 142 8.95 7.49 3.89
N THR A 143 7.86 6.81 3.58
CA THR A 143 7.88 5.40 3.18
C THR A 143 6.81 5.14 2.13
N THR A 144 7.20 4.50 1.05
CA THR A 144 6.28 3.95 0.05
C THR A 144 6.29 2.43 0.19
N ILE A 145 5.13 1.85 0.47
CA ILE A 145 4.92 0.41 0.49
C ILE A 145 4.26 0.01 -0.83
N GLY A 146 4.99 -0.72 -1.67
CA GLY A 146 4.50 -1.27 -2.92
C GLY A 146 3.94 -2.67 -2.70
N LEU A 147 2.70 -2.90 -3.10
CA LEU A 147 2.02 -4.17 -2.92
C LEU A 147 1.94 -4.98 -4.21
N VAL A 148 2.21 -6.27 -4.07
CA VAL A 148 1.98 -7.29 -5.09
C VAL A 148 1.38 -8.54 -4.46
N ASN A 149 0.48 -9.21 -5.18
CA ASN A 149 0.01 -10.54 -4.80
C ASN A 149 0.87 -11.61 -5.50
N LEU A 150 1.50 -12.47 -4.71
CA LEU A 150 2.36 -13.54 -5.22
C LEU A 150 1.58 -14.61 -5.98
N GLN A 151 0.27 -14.75 -5.81
CA GLN A 151 -0.58 -15.63 -6.64
C GLN A 151 -0.46 -15.32 -8.14
N MET A 152 0.01 -14.12 -8.50
CA MET A 152 0.32 -13.80 -9.87
C MET A 152 1.43 -14.69 -10.45
N LEU A 153 2.39 -15.17 -9.64
CA LEU A 153 3.43 -16.10 -10.08
C LEU A 153 2.83 -17.43 -10.51
N GLY A 154 2.99 -17.78 -11.78
CA GLY A 154 2.36 -18.95 -12.38
C GLY A 154 0.94 -18.71 -12.90
N ALA A 155 0.36 -17.53 -12.69
CA ALA A 155 -0.90 -17.13 -13.30
C ALA A 155 -0.68 -16.45 -14.67
N PRO A 156 -1.65 -16.50 -15.59
CA PRO A 156 -1.57 -15.83 -16.89
C PRO A 156 -1.74 -14.31 -16.75
N LEU A 157 -1.12 -13.54 -17.65
CA LEU A 157 -1.44 -12.14 -17.84
C LEU A 157 -2.83 -11.99 -18.49
N ASP A 158 -3.83 -11.57 -17.71
CA ASP A 158 -5.19 -11.36 -18.18
C ASP A 158 -5.87 -10.17 -17.47
N ASP A 159 -7.01 -9.73 -18.01
CA ASP A 159 -7.80 -8.64 -17.45
C ASP A 159 -8.48 -9.01 -16.13
N GLU A 160 -8.55 -10.30 -15.77
CA GLU A 160 -9.14 -10.77 -14.52
C GLU A 160 -8.22 -10.46 -13.34
N HIS A 161 -6.92 -10.60 -13.51
CA HIS A 161 -5.92 -10.48 -12.45
C HIS A 161 -5.07 -9.20 -12.55
N VAL A 162 -5.00 -8.58 -13.73
CA VAL A 162 -4.11 -7.44 -14.00
C VAL A 162 -4.90 -6.15 -14.25
N HIS A 163 -4.51 -5.06 -13.58
CA HIS A 163 -5.00 -3.73 -13.88
C HIS A 163 -4.04 -2.98 -14.82
N ASN A 164 -4.58 -2.34 -15.87
CA ASN A 164 -3.82 -1.71 -16.96
C ASN A 164 -2.90 -2.73 -17.68
N ILE A 165 -3.49 -3.80 -18.21
CA ILE A 165 -2.74 -4.92 -18.79
C ILE A 165 -1.76 -4.49 -19.89
N GLU A 166 -2.15 -3.57 -20.76
CA GLU A 166 -1.31 -3.05 -21.85
C GLU A 166 0.02 -2.49 -21.30
N LEU A 167 -0.03 -1.73 -20.20
CA LEU A 167 1.17 -1.18 -19.56
C LEU A 167 2.03 -2.27 -18.91
N VAL A 168 1.41 -3.33 -18.36
CA VAL A 168 2.15 -4.47 -17.84
C VAL A 168 2.86 -5.22 -18.97
N GLN A 169 2.17 -5.49 -20.07
CA GLN A 169 2.74 -6.12 -21.28
C GLN A 169 3.92 -5.31 -21.81
N ASP A 170 3.80 -3.99 -21.85
CA ASP A 170 4.88 -3.09 -22.27
C ASP A 170 6.11 -3.17 -21.37
N ILE A 171 5.95 -3.38 -20.07
CA ILE A 171 7.07 -3.48 -19.13
C ILE A 171 7.73 -4.86 -19.24
N VAL A 172 6.93 -5.93 -19.21
CA VAL A 172 7.45 -7.31 -19.16
C VAL A 172 7.76 -7.88 -20.54
N LYS A 173 7.39 -7.17 -21.62
CA LYS A 173 7.57 -7.55 -23.03
C LYS A 173 6.98 -8.93 -23.36
N ARG A 174 5.73 -9.16 -22.91
CA ARG A 174 4.97 -10.39 -23.17
C ARG A 174 3.52 -10.10 -23.49
N ASP A 175 2.90 -11.02 -24.22
CA ASP A 175 1.50 -10.93 -24.62
C ASP A 175 0.54 -11.44 -23.54
N MET A 176 -0.75 -11.12 -23.69
CA MET A 176 -1.81 -11.72 -22.88
C MET A 176 -1.75 -13.25 -22.92
N GLY A 177 -2.07 -13.87 -21.78
CA GLY A 177 -1.98 -15.32 -21.59
C GLY A 177 -0.58 -15.83 -21.25
N ALA A 178 0.48 -15.01 -21.37
CA ALA A 178 1.80 -15.40 -20.91
C ALA A 178 1.80 -15.65 -19.40
N ILE A 179 2.41 -16.77 -18.98
CA ILE A 179 2.54 -17.12 -17.57
C ILE A 179 3.55 -16.21 -16.91
N VAL A 180 3.14 -15.54 -15.83
CA VAL A 180 4.01 -14.62 -15.09
C VAL A 180 5.09 -15.41 -14.35
N THR A 181 6.33 -15.13 -14.72
CA THR A 181 7.52 -15.72 -14.09
C THR A 181 8.05 -14.81 -12.97
N PRO A 182 8.90 -15.34 -12.07
CA PRO A 182 9.65 -14.54 -11.11
C PRO A 182 10.34 -13.34 -11.73
N ARG A 183 11.00 -13.55 -12.87
CA ARG A 183 11.68 -12.48 -13.60
C ARG A 183 10.74 -11.39 -14.07
N MET A 184 9.59 -11.75 -14.64
CA MET A 184 8.60 -10.77 -15.12
C MET A 184 8.03 -9.92 -13.97
N LEU A 185 7.74 -10.55 -12.84
CA LEU A 185 7.25 -9.82 -11.66
C LEU A 185 8.35 -8.89 -11.12
N ALA A 186 9.60 -9.33 -11.08
CA ALA A 186 10.73 -8.51 -10.67
C ALA A 186 10.96 -7.32 -11.62
N ASP A 187 10.89 -7.55 -12.93
CA ASP A 187 10.98 -6.48 -13.93
C ASP A 187 9.88 -5.44 -13.69
N LEU A 188 8.64 -5.85 -13.42
CA LEU A 188 7.56 -4.91 -13.08
C LEU A 188 7.79 -4.14 -11.77
N VAL A 189 8.34 -4.80 -10.74
CA VAL A 189 8.64 -4.15 -9.45
C VAL A 189 9.72 -3.08 -9.62
N LEU A 190 10.77 -3.39 -10.40
CA LEU A 190 11.97 -2.55 -10.53
C LEU A 190 11.91 -1.55 -11.68
N HIS A 191 10.99 -1.71 -12.63
CA HIS A 191 10.88 -0.82 -13.78
C HIS A 191 10.57 0.62 -13.34
N ARG A 192 11.11 1.61 -14.08
CA ARG A 192 10.89 3.04 -13.80
C ARG A 192 9.41 3.45 -13.86
N GLN A 193 8.65 2.76 -14.71
CA GLN A 193 7.20 2.91 -14.84
C GLN A 193 6.42 1.78 -14.13
N GLY A 194 7.09 1.06 -13.25
CA GLY A 194 6.59 -0.10 -12.53
C GLY A 194 5.99 0.25 -11.17
N LEU A 195 6.00 -0.71 -10.25
CA LEU A 195 5.34 -0.62 -8.94
C LEU A 195 5.73 0.64 -8.15
N PHE A 196 7.00 1.01 -8.19
CA PHE A 196 7.55 2.13 -7.42
C PHE A 196 7.67 3.43 -8.23
N GLN A 197 6.92 3.57 -9.33
CA GLN A 197 6.83 4.83 -10.08
C GLN A 197 6.50 5.99 -9.12
N TYR A 198 7.26 7.08 -9.21
CA TYR A 198 7.14 8.29 -8.36
C TYR A 198 7.24 8.08 -6.84
N SER A 199 7.62 6.88 -6.39
CA SER A 199 7.79 6.59 -4.96
C SER A 199 8.73 7.58 -4.27
N LYS A 200 8.44 7.82 -2.99
CA LYS A 200 9.21 8.72 -2.14
C LYS A 200 9.60 8.03 -0.85
N GLY A 201 10.76 8.43 -0.32
CA GLY A 201 11.33 7.89 0.90
C GLY A 201 11.74 6.42 0.74
N LYS A 202 11.70 5.67 1.84
CA LYS A 202 12.07 4.25 1.87
C LYS A 202 11.07 3.42 1.05
N LYS A 203 11.57 2.50 0.24
CA LYS A 203 10.74 1.55 -0.51
C LYS A 203 10.63 0.24 0.25
N ILE A 204 9.42 -0.22 0.51
CA ILE A 204 9.16 -1.54 1.08
C ILE A 204 8.29 -2.30 0.10
N LEU A 205 8.74 -3.49 -0.31
CA LEU A 205 7.90 -4.39 -1.08
C LEU A 205 7.10 -5.26 -0.11
N PHE A 206 5.78 -5.25 -0.24
CA PHE A 206 4.88 -6.09 0.55
C PHE A 206 4.19 -7.08 -0.37
N CYS A 207 4.51 -8.35 -0.18
CA CYS A 207 4.02 -9.47 -0.97
C CYS A 207 2.97 -10.25 -0.16
N THR A 208 1.74 -10.28 -0.66
CA THR A 208 0.66 -11.11 -0.11
C THR A 208 0.57 -12.47 -0.81
N GLY A 209 -0.17 -13.41 -0.23
CA GLY A 209 -0.37 -14.74 -0.83
C GLY A 209 0.87 -15.62 -0.79
N TYR A 210 1.77 -15.41 0.18
CA TYR A 210 3.02 -16.17 0.30
C TYR A 210 2.80 -17.70 0.40
N GLU A 211 1.73 -18.14 1.05
CA GLU A 211 1.35 -19.53 1.23
C GLU A 211 0.87 -20.24 -0.05
N THR A 212 0.60 -19.46 -1.10
CA THR A 212 -0.09 -19.95 -2.32
C THR A 212 0.88 -20.34 -3.43
N VAL A 213 2.16 -20.02 -3.27
CA VAL A 213 3.21 -20.26 -4.25
C VAL A 213 4.32 -21.09 -3.63
N GLN A 214 4.95 -21.96 -4.42
CA GLN A 214 6.06 -22.77 -3.94
C GLN A 214 7.25 -21.87 -3.53
N HIS A 215 7.85 -22.15 -2.37
CA HIS A 215 8.96 -21.36 -1.83
C HIS A 215 10.10 -21.12 -2.84
N ARG A 216 10.45 -22.12 -3.66
CA ARG A 216 11.51 -21.97 -4.68
C ARG A 216 11.22 -20.88 -5.71
N ILE A 217 9.96 -20.70 -6.10
CA ILE A 217 9.57 -19.67 -7.08
C ILE A 217 9.65 -18.28 -6.42
N ILE A 218 9.29 -18.19 -5.14
CA ILE A 218 9.39 -16.95 -4.37
C ILE A 218 10.84 -16.58 -4.10
N ASP A 219 11.70 -17.55 -3.77
CA ASP A 219 13.13 -17.32 -3.58
C ASP A 219 13.78 -16.82 -4.90
N ASP A 220 13.46 -17.42 -6.05
CA ASP A 220 13.90 -16.94 -7.37
C ASP A 220 13.43 -15.50 -7.66
N PHE A 221 12.20 -15.16 -7.27
CA PHE A 221 11.69 -13.79 -7.36
C PHE A 221 12.47 -12.83 -6.45
N VAL A 222 12.72 -13.22 -5.20
CA VAL A 222 13.47 -12.42 -4.23
C VAL A 222 14.92 -12.20 -4.69
N ASP A 223 15.56 -13.21 -5.26
CA ASP A 223 16.93 -13.11 -5.77
C ASP A 223 17.08 -12.05 -6.88
N HIS A 224 16.02 -11.80 -7.65
CA HIS A 224 16.02 -10.72 -8.66
C HIS A 224 15.89 -9.31 -8.08
N ILE A 225 15.45 -9.14 -6.84
CA ILE A 225 15.10 -7.84 -6.26
C ILE A 225 15.90 -7.47 -5.00
N VAL A 226 16.57 -8.43 -4.36
CA VAL A 226 17.23 -8.23 -3.05
C VAL A 226 18.40 -7.24 -3.09
N ASP A 227 19.05 -7.09 -4.25
CA ASP A 227 20.16 -6.14 -4.48
C ASP A 227 19.69 -4.81 -5.12
N SER A 228 18.40 -4.50 -5.04
CA SER A 228 17.82 -3.24 -5.54
C SER A 228 17.73 -2.15 -4.47
N ASP A 229 17.22 -0.98 -4.83
CA ASP A 229 17.01 0.14 -3.89
C ASP A 229 15.79 -0.03 -2.95
N ILE A 230 15.15 -1.20 -2.98
CA ILE A 230 14.14 -1.61 -2.01
C ILE A 230 14.83 -1.79 -0.66
N THR A 231 14.26 -1.29 0.42
CA THR A 231 14.83 -1.41 1.78
C THR A 231 14.50 -2.76 2.41
N ALA A 232 13.28 -3.25 2.21
CA ALA A 232 12.83 -4.50 2.77
C ALA A 232 11.76 -5.17 1.91
N ILE A 233 11.75 -6.50 1.92
CA ILE A 233 10.72 -7.33 1.32
C ILE A 233 9.96 -8.04 2.44
N ILE A 234 8.65 -7.95 2.42
CA ILE A 234 7.75 -8.52 3.42
C ILE A 234 6.93 -9.59 2.74
N LEU A 235 7.03 -10.82 3.24
CA LEU A 235 6.26 -11.97 2.76
C LEU A 235 5.18 -12.27 3.79
N ALA A 236 3.92 -12.15 3.36
CA ALA A 236 2.76 -12.33 4.22
C ALA A 236 1.79 -13.35 3.63
N ASP A 237 1.24 -14.18 4.53
CA ASP A 237 0.16 -15.09 4.19
C ASP A 237 -1.18 -14.37 4.19
N GLY A 238 -2.15 -14.88 3.44
CA GLY A 238 -3.55 -14.55 3.58
C GLY A 238 -3.94 -13.12 3.21
N TYR A 239 -5.19 -12.78 3.51
CA TYR A 239 -5.81 -11.48 3.22
C TYR A 239 -6.70 -11.04 4.38
N LYS A 240 -6.93 -9.73 4.49
CA LYS A 240 -7.79 -9.14 5.52
C LYS A 240 -7.41 -9.65 6.91
N ALA A 241 -8.33 -10.33 7.60
CA ALA A 241 -8.13 -10.84 8.95
C ALA A 241 -7.02 -11.89 9.05
N SER A 242 -6.83 -12.72 8.01
CA SER A 242 -5.79 -13.77 8.00
C SER A 242 -4.42 -13.27 7.57
N CYS A 243 -4.26 -11.96 7.31
CA CYS A 243 -2.99 -11.42 6.87
C CYS A 243 -1.93 -11.48 7.99
N GLU A 244 -0.94 -12.34 7.81
CA GLU A 244 0.14 -12.57 8.78
C GLU A 244 1.51 -12.50 8.10
N ILE A 245 2.39 -11.63 8.61
CA ILE A 245 3.77 -11.53 8.12
C ILE A 245 4.53 -12.79 8.54
N ARG A 246 5.07 -13.53 7.58
CA ARG A 246 5.89 -14.72 7.82
C ARG A 246 7.36 -14.40 7.86
N ARG A 247 7.82 -13.53 6.96
CA ARG A 247 9.24 -13.22 6.78
C ARG A 247 9.42 -11.76 6.40
N ILE A 248 10.45 -11.13 6.95
CA ILE A 248 10.94 -9.83 6.53
C ILE A 248 12.39 -10.01 6.12
N ILE A 249 12.69 -9.68 4.88
CA ILE A 249 14.03 -9.74 4.29
C ILE A 249 14.52 -8.29 4.20
N GLN A 250 15.69 -8.01 4.77
CA GLN A 250 16.35 -6.72 4.57
C GLN A 250 17.17 -6.82 3.29
N CYS A 251 16.92 -5.89 2.37
CA CYS A 251 17.74 -5.75 1.17
C CYS A 251 19.02 -4.98 1.52
N ARG A 252 20.05 -5.16 0.69
CA ARG A 252 21.40 -4.62 0.94
C ARG A 252 21.58 -3.20 0.43
#